data_AF-G7JNG0-F1
#
_entry.id   AF-G7JNG0-F1
#
_cell.length_a   1.000
_cell.length_b   1.000
_cell.length_c   1.000
_cell.angle_alpha   90.00
_cell.angle_beta   90.00
_cell.angle_gamma   90.00
#
_symmetry.space_group_name_H-M   'P 1'
#
loop_
_entity.id
_entity.type
_entity.pdbx_description
1 polymer ?
#
loop_
_entity_poly.entity_id
_entity_poly.type
_entity_poly.pdbx_seq_one_letter_code
_entity_poly.pdbx_strand_id
1 'polypeptide(L)'
;MGEGAEYKSGLKKAKVLKALLEDPILADVPKNPTLEDVETLIGLELGSAMRITVLKLDTTSFDVILMNTATLKDLKLAIKKKVNYMEQSSMGHRHISWRSVWANYCLSFDNNKLLNDDDVLQNLGVRNNSQVSSTYLCHCWNCEIE
;
A
#
# COMPACT_ATOMS: atom_id res chain seq x y z
N MET A 1 31.95 -29.46 20.83
CA MET A 1 31.82 -28.23 21.64
C MET A 1 31.44 -27.02 20.76
N GLY A 2 30.36 -27.09 19.97
CA GLY A 2 30.00 -26.05 18.97
C GLY A 2 28.71 -25.27 19.24
N GLU A 3 27.83 -25.76 20.11
CA GLU A 3 26.48 -25.18 20.29
C GLU A 3 26.47 -23.86 21.08
N GLY A 4 27.57 -23.57 21.79
CA GLY A 4 27.66 -22.46 22.74
C GLY A 4 27.79 -21.05 22.14
N ALA A 5 28.38 -20.95 20.95
CA ALA A 5 28.62 -19.68 20.27
C ALA A 5 27.41 -19.26 19.43
N GLU A 6 26.71 -20.24 18.85
CA GLU A 6 25.56 -20.02 17.98
C GLU A 6 24.35 -19.49 18.75
N TYR A 7 24.08 -20.01 19.96
CA TYR A 7 22.99 -19.49 20.82
C TYR A 7 23.24 -18.05 21.28
N LYS A 8 24.49 -17.69 21.63
CA LYS A 8 24.85 -16.32 22.06
C LYS A 8 24.74 -15.33 20.90
N SER A 9 25.12 -15.76 19.70
CA SER A 9 24.98 -14.97 18.47
C SER A 9 23.51 -14.67 18.16
N GLY A 10 22.64 -15.69 18.24
CA GLY A 10 21.20 -15.55 18.06
C GLY A 10 20.56 -14.58 19.07
N LEU A 11 20.94 -14.68 20.35
CA LEU A 11 20.42 -13.78 21.40
C LEU A 11 20.86 -12.33 21.20
N LYS A 12 22.08 -12.09 20.71
CA LYS A 12 22.56 -10.73 20.37
C LYS A 12 21.78 -10.16 19.18
N LYS A 13 21.56 -10.95 18.12
CA LYS A 13 20.76 -10.53 16.96
C LYS A 13 19.32 -10.19 17.36
N ALA A 14 18.69 -11.00 18.21
CA ALA A 14 17.33 -10.76 18.67
C ALA A 14 17.21 -9.44 19.49
N LYS A 15 18.19 -9.15 20.34
CA LYS A 15 18.23 -7.89 21.11
C LYS A 15 18.41 -6.67 20.22
N VAL A 16 19.32 -6.73 19.25
CA VAL A 16 19.53 -5.65 18.29
C VAL A 16 18.28 -5.44 17.43
N LEU A 17 17.68 -6.52 16.94
CA LEU A 17 16.45 -6.44 16.14
C LEU A 17 15.31 -5.79 16.92
N LYS A 18 15.13 -6.16 18.19
CA LYS A 18 14.13 -5.54 19.06
C LYS A 18 14.39 -4.04 19.25
N ALA A 19 15.64 -3.65 19.50
CA ALA A 19 16.01 -2.25 19.68
C ALA A 19 15.77 -1.42 18.40
N LEU A 20 16.03 -1.98 17.22
CA LEU A 20 15.74 -1.33 15.94
C LEU A 20 14.23 -1.18 15.69
N LEU A 21 13.41 -2.19 16.06
CA LEU A 21 11.95 -2.12 15.94
C LEU A 21 11.29 -1.12 16.91
N GLU A 22 11.97 -0.76 18.00
CA GLU A 22 11.50 0.18 19.01
C GLU A 22 12.09 1.60 18.83
N ASP A 23 12.94 1.81 17.82
CA ASP A 23 13.56 3.10 17.53
C ASP A 23 12.52 4.11 16.98
N PRO A 24 12.30 5.27 17.62
CA PRO A 24 11.37 6.29 17.15
C PRO A 24 11.68 6.80 15.73
N ILE A 25 12.95 6.72 15.29
CA ILE A 25 13.37 7.11 13.93
C ILE A 25 12.80 6.15 12.88
N LEU A 26 12.54 4.89 13.26
CA LEU A 26 12.05 3.84 12.37
C LEU A 26 10.54 3.57 12.54
N ALA A 27 9.80 4.49 13.16
CA ALA A 27 8.37 4.31 13.41
C ALA A 27 7.52 4.21 12.13
N ASP A 28 8.06 4.69 11.01
CA ASP A 28 7.47 4.63 9.67
C ASP A 28 7.76 3.30 8.95
N VAL A 29 8.72 2.51 9.42
CA VAL A 29 9.06 1.21 8.86
C VAL A 29 8.04 0.15 9.32
N PRO A 30 7.43 -0.61 8.40
CA PRO A 30 6.51 -1.68 8.78
C PRO A 30 7.21 -2.72 9.68
N LYS A 31 6.47 -3.29 10.65
CA LYS A 31 6.99 -4.30 11.61
C LYS A 31 7.63 -5.53 10.94
N ASN A 32 7.30 -5.81 9.69
CA ASN A 32 7.92 -6.84 8.87
C ASN A 32 8.21 -6.25 7.47
N PRO A 33 9.33 -5.52 7.30
CA PRO A 33 9.59 -4.78 6.08
C PRO A 33 10.05 -5.71 4.96
N THR A 34 9.49 -5.53 3.78
CA THR A 34 10.08 -6.06 2.55
C THR A 34 11.08 -5.06 1.97
N LEU A 35 11.96 -5.52 1.06
CA LEU A 35 12.90 -4.61 0.39
C LEU A 35 12.17 -3.48 -0.35
N GLU A 36 11.03 -3.80 -0.96
CA GLU A 36 10.12 -2.86 -1.64
C GLU A 36 9.62 -1.76 -0.69
N ASP A 37 9.25 -2.12 0.55
CA ASP A 37 8.78 -1.15 1.55
C ASP A 37 9.90 -0.17 1.95
N VAL A 38 11.12 -0.67 2.12
CA VAL A 38 12.28 0.17 2.48
C VAL A 38 12.68 1.07 1.31
N GLU A 39 12.72 0.53 0.09
CA GLU A 39 13.02 1.32 -1.12
C GLU A 39 11.99 2.42 -1.35
N THR A 40 10.71 2.14 -1.15
CA THR A 40 9.64 3.15 -1.31
C THR A 40 9.68 4.23 -0.22
N LEU A 41 10.07 3.88 1.02
CA LEU A 41 10.28 4.87 2.09
C LEU A 41 11.48 5.77 1.82
N ILE A 42 12.62 5.19 1.41
CA ILE A 42 13.79 5.98 0.98
C ILE A 42 13.41 6.87 -0.21
N GLY A 43 12.67 6.31 -1.17
CA GLY A 43 12.19 7.06 -2.32
C GLY A 43 11.27 8.22 -1.92
N LEU A 44 10.47 8.06 -0.87
CA LEU A 44 9.60 9.15 -0.39
C LEU A 44 10.44 10.29 0.19
N GLU A 45 11.46 9.98 0.98
CA GLU A 45 12.39 10.97 1.56
C GLU A 45 13.21 11.69 0.47
N LEU A 46 13.61 10.97 -0.58
CA LEU A 46 14.38 11.50 -1.71
C LEU A 46 13.51 12.14 -2.80
N GLY A 47 12.17 12.10 -2.68
CA GLY A 47 11.23 12.67 -3.65
C GLY A 47 10.98 11.83 -4.93
N SER A 48 11.47 10.59 -4.98
CA SER A 48 11.22 9.63 -6.07
C SER A 48 10.03 8.70 -5.84
N ALA A 49 9.38 8.78 -4.68
CA ALA A 49 8.10 8.16 -4.38
C ALA A 49 7.04 9.21 -3.98
N MET A 50 5.79 8.79 -4.01
CA MET A 50 4.63 9.59 -3.69
C MET A 50 3.73 8.87 -2.68
N ARG A 51 3.19 9.65 -1.75
CA ARG A 51 2.13 9.23 -0.83
C ARG A 51 0.78 9.51 -1.48
N ILE A 52 -0.08 8.50 -1.52
CA ILE A 52 -1.44 8.60 -2.03
C ILE A 52 -2.40 8.23 -0.90
N THR A 53 -3.36 9.11 -0.64
CA THR A 53 -4.43 8.86 0.33
C THR A 53 -5.60 8.22 -0.40
N VAL A 54 -5.96 7.01 0.00
CA VAL A 54 -7.08 6.26 -0.58
C VAL A 54 -8.31 6.45 0.31
N LEU A 55 -9.35 7.06 -0.24
CA LEU A 55 -10.64 7.24 0.42
C LEU A 55 -11.54 6.03 0.13
N LYS A 56 -11.92 5.32 1.20
CA LYS A 56 -12.88 4.21 1.16
C LYS A 56 -14.32 4.75 1.08
N LEU A 57 -15.24 3.85 0.74
CA LEU A 57 -16.68 4.15 0.69
C LEU A 57 -17.31 4.38 2.07
N ASP A 58 -16.70 3.84 3.13
CA ASP A 58 -17.11 4.06 4.51
C ASP A 58 -16.65 5.41 5.08
N THR A 59 -16.18 6.32 4.21
CA THR A 59 -15.60 7.64 4.52
C THR A 59 -14.28 7.61 5.29
N THR A 60 -13.74 6.44 5.59
CA THR A 60 -12.39 6.31 6.15
C THR A 60 -11.34 6.40 5.06
N SER A 61 -10.11 6.78 5.42
CA SER A 61 -8.99 6.85 4.49
C SER A 61 -7.74 6.20 5.05
N PHE A 62 -6.86 5.75 4.16
CA PHE A 62 -5.54 5.26 4.52
C PHE A 62 -4.52 5.63 3.45
N ASP A 63 -3.27 5.72 3.85
CA ASP A 63 -2.18 6.09 2.95
C ASP A 63 -1.47 4.85 2.40
N VAL A 64 -1.08 4.94 1.14
CA VAL A 64 -0.16 4.03 0.46
C VAL A 64 1.00 4.85 -0.14
N ILE A 65 2.20 4.28 -0.11
CA ILE A 65 3.40 4.89 -0.68
C ILE A 65 3.78 4.07 -1.91
N LEU A 66 4.00 4.75 -3.03
CA LEU A 66 4.35 4.14 -4.30
C LEU A 66 5.45 4.93 -4.98
N MET A 67 6.29 4.26 -5.78
CA MET A 67 7.25 4.96 -6.63
C MET A 67 6.54 5.87 -7.63
N ASN A 68 7.21 6.93 -8.06
CA ASN A 68 6.70 7.85 -9.08
C ASN A 68 6.42 7.18 -10.43
N THR A 69 7.10 6.05 -10.70
CA THR A 69 6.91 5.22 -11.89
C THR A 69 5.80 4.17 -11.74
N ALA A 70 5.11 4.13 -10.60
CA ALA A 70 4.08 3.14 -10.33
C ALA A 70 2.86 3.30 -11.23
N THR A 71 2.29 2.16 -11.60
CA THR A 71 1.10 2.04 -12.43
C THR A 71 -0.17 1.93 -11.60
N LEU A 72 -1.34 2.04 -12.24
CA LEU A 72 -2.61 1.78 -11.58
C LEU A 72 -2.69 0.36 -10.99
N LYS A 73 -2.09 -0.63 -11.66
CA LYS A 73 -1.98 -1.99 -11.16
C LYS A 73 -1.23 -2.06 -9.82
N ASP A 74 -0.14 -1.30 -9.70
CA ASP A 74 0.64 -1.24 -8.47
C ASP A 74 -0.17 -0.59 -7.34
N LEU A 75 -0.96 0.45 -7.65
CA LEU A 75 -1.88 1.06 -6.69
C LEU A 75 -2.95 0.08 -6.20
N LYS A 76 -3.59 -0.67 -7.11
CA LYS A 76 -4.56 -1.72 -6.73
C LYS A 76 -3.91 -2.79 -5.87
N LEU A 77 -2.66 -3.17 -6.17
CA LEU A 77 -1.92 -4.15 -5.38
C LEU A 77 -1.56 -3.61 -3.98
N ALA A 78 -1.12 -2.36 -3.88
CA ALA A 78 -0.79 -1.72 -2.61
C ALA A 78 -2.03 -1.55 -1.72
N ILE A 79 -3.17 -1.15 -2.29
CA ILE A 79 -4.46 -1.12 -1.59
C ILE A 79 -4.80 -2.50 -1.05
N LYS A 80 -4.67 -3.55 -1.90
CA LYS A 80 -4.90 -4.93 -1.49
C LYS A 80 -4.02 -5.36 -0.32
N LYS A 81 -2.71 -5.11 -0.41
CA LYS A 81 -1.73 -5.43 0.65
C LYS A 81 -2.11 -4.69 1.95
N LYS A 82 -2.36 -3.38 1.88
CA LYS A 82 -2.64 -2.52 3.04
C LYS A 82 -3.95 -2.87 3.73
N VAL A 83 -5.04 -3.04 2.98
CA VAL A 83 -6.35 -3.41 3.55
C VAL A 83 -6.30 -4.81 4.13
N ASN A 84 -5.65 -5.77 3.46
CA ASN A 84 -5.45 -7.09 4.06
C ASN A 84 -4.67 -6.95 5.37
N TYR A 85 -3.57 -6.20 5.42
CA TYR A 85 -2.80 -6.01 6.66
C TYR A 85 -3.63 -5.41 7.81
N MET A 86 -4.40 -4.36 7.54
CA MET A 86 -5.22 -3.68 8.55
C MET A 86 -6.37 -4.57 9.06
N GLU A 87 -7.11 -5.18 8.13
CA GLU A 87 -8.36 -5.90 8.44
C GLU A 87 -8.12 -7.39 8.76
N GLN A 88 -6.96 -7.96 8.47
CA GLN A 88 -6.69 -9.39 8.74
C GLN A 88 -6.69 -9.72 10.22
N SER A 89 -6.41 -8.74 11.08
CA SER A 89 -6.52 -8.89 12.54
C SER A 89 -7.98 -8.97 13.03
N SER A 90 -8.92 -8.32 12.31
CA SER A 90 -10.34 -8.22 12.68
C SER A 90 -11.22 -9.29 12.01
N MET A 91 -10.79 -9.84 10.87
CA MET A 91 -11.62 -10.72 10.03
C MET A 91 -11.51 -12.23 10.29
N GLY A 92 -10.55 -12.70 11.09
CA GLY A 92 -10.40 -14.13 11.39
C GLY A 92 -10.19 -14.98 10.11
N HIS A 93 -11.09 -15.94 9.86
CA HIS A 93 -11.05 -16.81 8.66
C HIS A 93 -11.72 -16.19 7.41
N ARG A 94 -12.26 -14.97 7.49
CA ARG A 94 -12.89 -14.30 6.36
C ARG A 94 -11.81 -13.63 5.49
N HIS A 95 -11.95 -13.76 4.18
CA HIS A 95 -11.03 -13.15 3.22
C HIS A 95 -11.78 -12.17 2.31
N ILE A 96 -11.12 -11.07 1.95
CA ILE A 96 -11.65 -10.12 0.97
C ILE A 96 -11.49 -10.71 -0.44
N SER A 97 -12.60 -10.82 -1.16
CA SER A 97 -12.60 -11.20 -2.58
C SER A 97 -12.22 -9.99 -3.45
N TRP A 98 -10.93 -9.73 -3.59
CA TRP A 98 -10.40 -8.61 -4.39
C TRP A 98 -10.83 -8.65 -5.86
N ARG A 99 -11.08 -9.85 -6.42
CA ARG A 99 -11.69 -9.97 -7.75
C ARG A 99 -13.07 -9.31 -7.79
N SER A 100 -13.89 -9.54 -6.76
CA SER A 100 -15.22 -8.94 -6.66
C SER A 100 -15.13 -7.44 -6.39
N VAL A 101 -14.14 -7.00 -5.61
CA VAL A 101 -13.90 -5.56 -5.38
C VAL A 101 -13.62 -4.86 -6.72
N TRP A 102 -12.63 -5.31 -7.47
CA TRP A 102 -12.28 -4.66 -8.74
C TRP A 102 -13.30 -4.89 -9.87
N ALA A 103 -14.19 -5.88 -9.74
CA ALA A 103 -15.31 -6.08 -10.65
C ALA A 103 -16.53 -5.19 -10.37
N ASN A 104 -16.65 -4.63 -9.16
CA ASN A 104 -17.76 -3.76 -8.76
C ASN A 104 -17.35 -2.31 -8.47
N TYR A 105 -16.06 -2.04 -8.31
CA TYR A 105 -15.52 -0.73 -7.95
C TYR A 105 -14.34 -0.36 -8.83
N CYS A 106 -14.23 0.93 -9.16
CA CYS A 106 -13.04 1.52 -9.75
C CYS A 106 -12.45 2.60 -8.83
N LEU A 107 -11.22 3.00 -9.15
CA LEU A 107 -10.57 4.12 -8.50
C LEU A 107 -10.82 5.38 -9.33
N SER A 108 -11.05 6.51 -8.67
CA SER A 108 -11.20 7.81 -9.32
C SER A 108 -10.30 8.85 -8.67
N PHE A 109 -9.72 9.69 -9.52
CA PHE A 109 -8.92 10.84 -9.15
C PHE A 109 -9.47 12.06 -9.88
N ASP A 110 -9.81 13.12 -9.15
CA ASP A 110 -10.34 14.36 -9.72
C ASP A 110 -11.50 14.14 -10.73
N ASN A 111 -12.49 13.34 -10.32
CA ASN A 111 -13.63 12.89 -11.14
C ASN A 111 -13.29 12.06 -12.40
N ASN A 112 -12.01 11.81 -12.66
CA ASN A 112 -11.54 10.92 -13.72
C ASN A 112 -11.35 9.51 -13.18
N LYS A 113 -11.84 8.53 -13.93
CA LYS A 113 -11.74 7.11 -13.53
C LYS A 113 -10.43 6.54 -14.02
N LEU A 114 -9.74 5.85 -13.13
CA LEU A 114 -8.50 5.14 -13.43
C LEU A 114 -8.90 3.73 -13.87
N LEU A 115 -8.84 3.47 -15.18
CA LEU A 115 -9.34 2.22 -15.78
C LEU A 115 -8.22 1.31 -16.28
N ASN A 116 -7.20 1.87 -16.93
CA ASN A 116 -6.10 1.11 -17.51
C ASN A 116 -5.04 0.79 -16.46
N ASP A 117 -4.79 -0.50 -16.25
CA ASP A 117 -3.86 -1.01 -15.25
C ASP A 117 -2.40 -0.62 -15.53
N ASP A 118 -2.05 -0.42 -16.80
CA ASP A 118 -0.67 -0.10 -17.23
C ASP A 118 -0.38 1.41 -17.24
N ASP A 119 -1.38 2.25 -16.97
CA ASP A 119 -1.18 3.69 -16.93
C ASP A 119 -0.37 4.09 -15.69
N VAL A 120 0.69 4.86 -15.92
CA VAL A 120 1.50 5.46 -14.85
C VAL A 120 0.67 6.53 -14.15
N LEU A 121 0.61 6.45 -12.82
CA LEU A 121 -0.23 7.32 -12.00
C LEU A 121 0.10 8.81 -12.19
N GLN A 122 1.38 9.15 -12.37
CA GLN A 122 1.79 10.53 -12.65
C GLN A 122 1.25 11.08 -13.98
N ASN A 123 1.11 10.24 -15.00
CA ASN A 123 0.53 10.64 -16.29
C ASN A 123 -0.96 10.93 -16.16
N LEU A 124 -1.62 10.31 -15.19
CA LEU A 124 -3.02 10.55 -14.82
C LEU A 124 -3.20 11.76 -13.89
N GLY A 125 -2.11 12.48 -13.57
CA GLY A 125 -2.13 13.65 -12.69
C GLY A 125 -2.01 13.34 -11.20
N VAL A 126 -1.90 12.07 -10.80
CA VAL A 126 -1.72 11.68 -9.40
C VAL A 126 -0.29 12.02 -8.97
N ARG A 127 -0.15 12.83 -7.92
CA ARG A 127 1.12 13.29 -7.35
C ARG A 127 1.21 13.02 -5.85
N ASN A 128 2.35 13.37 -5.24
CA ASN A 128 2.51 13.28 -3.79
C ASN A 128 1.41 14.03 -3.03
N ASN A 129 0.83 13.36 -2.02
CA ASN A 129 -0.32 13.80 -1.23
C ASN A 129 -1.65 13.91 -2.01
N SER A 130 -1.76 13.25 -3.16
CA SER A 130 -3.03 13.18 -3.90
C SER A 130 -4.02 12.24 -3.21
N GLN A 131 -5.30 12.58 -3.32
CA GLN A 131 -6.39 11.76 -2.81
C GLN A 131 -7.10 11.03 -3.95
N VAL A 132 -7.21 9.71 -3.83
CA VAL A 132 -7.92 8.84 -4.78
C VAL A 132 -9.11 8.22 -4.05
N SER A 133 -10.30 8.25 -4.65
CA SER A 133 -11.52 7.67 -4.06
C SER A 133 -11.92 6.37 -4.76
N SER A 134 -12.51 5.45 -4.01
CA SER A 134 -13.19 4.29 -4.61
C SER A 134 -14.62 4.67 -4.98
N THR A 135 -15.03 4.39 -6.22
CA THR A 135 -16.39 4.65 -6.71
C THR A 135 -17.00 3.39 -7.32
N TYR A 136 -18.34 3.27 -7.26
CA TYR A 136 -19.08 2.13 -7.80
C TYR A 136 -18.98 2.09 -9.35
N LEU A 137 -18.74 0.90 -9.91
CA LEU A 137 -18.74 0.69 -11.37
C LEU A 137 -20.12 0.86 -12.01
N CYS A 138 -21.22 0.80 -11.25
CA CYS A 138 -22.57 1.10 -11.78
C CYS A 138 -22.69 2.53 -12.32
N HIS A 139 -21.90 3.49 -11.82
CA HIS A 139 -21.79 4.84 -12.40
C HIS A 139 -20.82 4.90 -13.60
N CYS A 140 -20.25 3.77 -14.03
CA CYS A 140 -19.26 3.68 -15.09
C CYS A 140 -19.79 3.07 -16.38
N TRP A 141 -20.76 2.16 -16.31
CA TRP A 141 -21.42 1.63 -17.50
C TRP A 141 -22.24 2.69 -18.28
N ASN A 142 -22.62 3.80 -17.63
CA ASN A 142 -23.40 4.88 -18.27
C ASN A 142 -22.55 6.02 -18.87
N CYS A 143 -21.21 5.96 -18.86
CA CYS A 143 -20.37 7.05 -19.42
C CYS A 143 -19.53 6.67 -20.64
N GLU A 144 -19.52 5.41 -21.09
CA GLU A 144 -18.75 4.97 -22.27
C GLU A 144 -19.64 4.38 -23.38
N ILE A 145 -20.92 4.77 -23.42
CA ILE A 145 -21.76 4.61 -24.61
C ILE A 145 -22.51 5.94 -24.84
N GLU A 146 -21.81 6.89 -25.47
CA GLU A 146 -22.40 7.86 -26.40
C GLU A 146 -21.42 8.10 -27.56
#